data_AF-A0A7X7EB39-F1
#
_entry.id   AF-A0A7X7EB39-F1
#
_cell.length_a   1.000
_cell.length_b   1.000
_cell.length_c   1.000
_cell.angle_alpha   90.00
_cell.angle_beta   90.00
_cell.angle_gamma   90.00
#
_symmetry.space_group_name_H-M   'P 1'
#
loop_
_entity.id
_entity.type
_entity.pdbx_description
1 polymer ?
#
loop_
_entity_poly.entity_id
_entity_poly.type
_entity_poly.pdbx_seq_one_letter_code
_entity_poly.pdbx_strand_id
1 'polypeptide(L)'
;MNKMTPTNFPVYLDAFLNKYLPEERNCSENTFKSYCDTFSLLLQFIRDNEHINAERLTLEDFNHTLIERFLGYIEKERECSISTRNV
;
A
#
# COMPACT_ATOMS: atom_id res chain seq x y z
N MET A 1 8.76 29.38 -0.49
CA MET A 1 7.98 28.12 -0.36
C MET A 1 8.47 27.19 -1.47
N ASN A 2 9.19 26.12 -1.14
CA ASN A 2 9.57 25.11 -2.13
C ASN A 2 8.30 24.38 -2.58
N LYS A 3 7.98 24.44 -3.87
CA LYS A 3 6.96 23.57 -4.47
C LYS A 3 7.48 22.13 -4.36
N MET A 4 6.88 21.32 -3.48
CA MET A 4 7.03 19.87 -3.57
C MET A 4 6.42 19.43 -4.90
N THR A 5 7.22 18.77 -5.74
CA THR A 5 6.71 18.06 -6.91
C THR A 5 5.94 16.85 -6.42
N PRO A 6 4.68 16.65 -6.85
CA PRO A 6 3.92 15.46 -6.51
C PRO A 6 4.69 14.22 -6.94
N THR A 7 4.75 13.20 -6.07
CA THR A 7 5.32 11.92 -6.46
C THR A 7 4.39 11.22 -7.46
N ASN A 8 4.96 10.32 -8.26
CA ASN A 8 4.19 9.54 -9.24
C ASN A 8 3.47 8.33 -8.61
N PHE A 9 3.71 8.05 -7.32
CA PHE A 9 3.12 6.90 -6.64
C PHE A 9 1.58 6.90 -6.65
N PRO A 10 0.87 7.99 -6.30
CA PRO A 10 -0.60 8.00 -6.34
C PRO A 10 -1.15 7.71 -7.73
N VAL A 11 -0.47 8.16 -8.79
CA VAL A 11 -0.84 7.90 -10.19
C VAL A 11 -0.72 6.42 -10.53
N TYR A 12 0.37 5.77 -10.10
CA TYR A 12 0.55 4.34 -10.33
C TYR A 12 -0.39 3.49 -9.49
N LEU A 13 -0.67 3.88 -8.25
CA LEU A 13 -1.62 3.18 -7.39
C LEU A 13 -3.03 3.25 -7.97
N ASP A 14 -3.46 4.41 -8.44
CA ASP A 14 -4.75 4.58 -9.11
C ASP A 14 -4.85 3.70 -10.37
N ALA A 15 -3.84 3.75 -11.24
CA ALA A 15 -3.81 2.91 -12.45
C ALA A 15 -3.81 1.41 -12.10
N PHE A 16 -3.10 0.99 -11.06
CA PHE A 16 -3.10 -0.40 -10.63
C PHE A 16 -4.49 -0.85 -10.12
N LEU A 17 -5.09 -0.07 -9.23
CA LEU A 17 -6.38 -0.43 -8.62
C LEU A 17 -7.53 -0.32 -9.63
N ASN A 18 -7.64 0.79 -10.34
CA ASN A 18 -8.83 1.13 -11.13
C ASN A 18 -8.76 0.68 -12.59
N LYS A 19 -7.58 0.32 -13.10
CA LYS A 19 -7.42 -0.18 -14.47
C LYS A 19 -6.90 -1.61 -14.49
N TYR A 20 -5.71 -1.86 -13.95
CA TYR A 20 -5.07 -3.16 -14.08
C TYR A 20 -5.87 -4.30 -13.41
N LEU A 21 -6.29 -4.14 -12.15
CA LEU A 21 -7.06 -5.16 -11.46
C LEU A 21 -8.41 -5.49 -12.13
N PRO A 22 -9.30 -4.51 -12.42
CA PRO A 22 -10.60 -4.81 -13.00
C PRO A 22 -10.54 -5.11 -14.51
N GLU A 23 -9.78 -4.35 -15.29
CA GLU A 23 -9.84 -4.46 -16.76
C GLU A 23 -8.88 -5.51 -17.32
N GLU A 24 -7.66 -5.58 -16.78
CA GLU A 24 -6.62 -6.45 -17.34
C GLU A 24 -6.57 -7.83 -16.65
N ARG A 25 -6.84 -7.86 -15.34
CA ARG A 25 -6.84 -9.10 -14.55
C ARG A 25 -8.23 -9.67 -14.32
N ASN A 26 -9.28 -8.93 -14.67
CA ASN A 26 -10.68 -9.31 -14.45
C ASN A 26 -10.92 -9.83 -13.02
N CYS A 27 -10.30 -9.17 -12.04
CA CYS A 27 -10.38 -9.55 -10.64
C CYS A 27 -11.79 -9.38 -10.08
N SER A 28 -12.18 -10.21 -9.12
CA SER A 28 -13.46 -10.07 -8.43
C SER A 28 -13.52 -8.78 -7.60
N GLU A 29 -14.72 -8.30 -7.30
CA GLU A 29 -14.93 -7.16 -6.39
C GLU A 29 -14.28 -7.39 -5.01
N ASN A 30 -14.34 -8.63 -4.50
CA ASN A 30 -13.70 -8.99 -3.23
C ASN A 30 -12.17 -8.87 -3.32
N THR A 31 -11.59 -9.27 -4.45
CA THR A 31 -10.15 -9.10 -4.70
C THR A 31 -9.82 -7.62 -4.75
N PHE A 32 -10.52 -6.81 -5.56
CA PHE A 32 -10.31 -5.36 -5.63
C PHE A 32 -10.39 -4.71 -4.25
N LYS A 33 -11.42 -5.03 -3.46
CA LYS A 33 -11.60 -4.52 -2.10
C LYS A 33 -10.45 -4.92 -1.18
N SER A 34 -10.00 -6.17 -1.25
CA SER A 34 -8.85 -6.66 -0.49
C SER A 34 -7.59 -5.86 -0.80
N TYR A 35 -7.32 -5.53 -2.08
CA TYR A 35 -6.18 -4.69 -2.45
C TYR A 35 -6.33 -3.26 -1.93
N CYS A 36 -7.52 -2.65 -2.05
CA CYS A 36 -7.80 -1.31 -1.49
C CYS A 36 -7.58 -1.27 0.03
N ASP A 37 -8.03 -2.29 0.75
CA ASP A 37 -7.86 -2.41 2.20
C ASP A 37 -6.38 -2.56 2.56
N THR A 38 -5.63 -3.42 1.84
CA THR A 38 -4.18 -3.61 2.05
C THR A 38 -3.39 -2.33 1.82
N PHE A 39 -3.63 -1.61 0.71
CA PHE A 39 -2.93 -0.35 0.45
C PHE A 39 -3.31 0.75 1.44
N SER A 40 -4.58 0.84 1.84
CA SER A 40 -5.00 1.77 2.88
C SER A 40 -4.29 1.49 4.20
N LEU A 41 -4.13 0.22 4.56
CA LEU A 41 -3.42 -0.20 5.76
C LEU A 41 -1.92 0.09 5.69
N LEU A 42 -1.30 -0.20 4.54
CA LEU A 42 0.12 0.10 4.29
C LEU A 42 0.40 1.59 4.43
N LEU A 43 -0.44 2.45 3.83
CA LEU A 43 -0.28 3.90 3.92
C LEU A 43 -0.47 4.44 5.35
N GLN A 44 -1.39 3.85 6.13
CA GLN A 44 -1.55 4.17 7.54
C GLN A 44 -0.31 3.79 8.35
N PHE A 45 0.21 2.57 8.16
CA PHE A 45 1.45 2.10 8.79
C PHE A 45 2.62 3.03 8.46
N ILE A 46 2.82 3.37 7.19
CA ILE A 46 3.91 4.26 6.77
C ILE A 46 3.81 5.64 7.44
N ARG A 47 2.60 6.20 7.55
CA ARG A 47 2.38 7.48 8.21
C ARG A 47 2.65 7.39 9.71
N ASP A 48 2.11 6.37 10.37
CA ASP A 48 2.04 6.29 11.83
C ASP A 48 3.32 5.72 12.45
N ASN A 49 3.99 4.79 11.76
CA ASN A 49 5.16 4.06 12.27
C ASN A 49 6.49 4.50 11.63
N GLU A 50 6.47 4.87 10.34
CA GLU A 50 7.68 5.32 9.63
C GLU A 50 7.75 6.84 9.49
N HIS A 51 6.69 7.54 9.89
CA HIS A 51 6.57 9.01 9.89
C HIS A 51 6.79 9.66 8.51
N ILE A 52 6.47 8.92 7.44
CA ILE A 52 6.53 9.42 6.07
C ILE A 52 5.12 9.84 5.63
N ASN A 53 5.00 11.09 5.21
CA ASN A 53 3.74 11.61 4.67
C ASN A 53 3.50 11.08 3.27
N ALA A 54 2.24 10.75 2.94
CA ALA A 54 1.89 10.15 1.65
C ALA A 54 2.30 11.01 0.43
N GLU A 55 2.29 12.34 0.59
CA GLU A 55 2.71 13.31 -0.43
C GLU A 55 4.21 13.21 -0.79
N ARG A 56 5.01 12.56 0.05
CA ARG A 56 6.45 12.37 -0.13
C ARG A 56 6.82 10.96 -0.57
N LEU A 57 5.86 10.03 -0.63
CA LEU A 57 6.13 8.63 -0.96
C LEU A 57 6.49 8.46 -2.43
N THR A 58 7.66 7.88 -2.66
CA THR A 58 8.16 7.45 -3.96
C THR A 58 8.07 5.93 -4.06
N LEU A 59 8.18 5.37 -5.27
CA LEU A 59 8.25 3.91 -5.43
C LEU A 59 9.51 3.31 -4.78
N GLU A 60 10.58 4.08 -4.61
CA GLU A 60 11.83 3.61 -3.98
C GLU A 60 11.69 3.40 -2.47
N ASP A 61 10.72 4.08 -1.84
CA ASP A 61 10.43 3.90 -0.42
C ASP A 61 9.88 2.49 -0.13
N PHE A 62 9.22 1.86 -1.10
CA PHE A 62 8.68 0.50 -1.01
C PHE A 62 9.76 -0.59 -1.19
N ASN A 63 10.81 -0.51 -0.38
CA ASN A 63 11.90 -1.47 -0.37
C ASN A 63 11.59 -2.68 0.53
N HIS A 64 12.44 -3.72 0.42
CA HIS A 64 12.30 -4.96 1.18
C HIS A 64 12.15 -4.73 2.69
N THR A 65 12.94 -3.82 3.27
CA THR A 65 12.91 -3.53 4.70
C THR A 65 11.59 -2.90 5.13
N LEU A 66 11.05 -1.94 4.36
CA LEU A 66 9.74 -1.35 4.65
C LEU A 66 8.64 -2.42 4.63
N ILE A 67 8.63 -3.26 3.60
CA ILE A 67 7.62 -4.30 3.43
C ILE A 67 7.73 -5.35 4.54
N GLU A 68 8.94 -5.77 4.92
CA GLU A 68 9.14 -6.72 6.02
C GLU A 68 8.60 -6.16 7.36
N ARG A 69 8.86 -4.89 7.65
CA ARG A 69 8.31 -4.23 8.85
C ARG A 69 6.80 -4.12 8.82
N PHE A 70 6.24 -3.79 7.67
CA PHE A 70 4.79 -3.76 7.48
C PHE A 70 4.16 -5.13 7.73
N LEU A 71 4.73 -6.19 7.17
CA LEU A 71 4.26 -7.57 7.38
C LEU A 71 4.37 -7.98 8.86
N GLY A 72 5.44 -7.57 9.54
CA GLY A 72 5.60 -7.77 10.98
C GLY A 72 4.58 -6.99 11.82
N TYR A 73 4.25 -5.76 11.42
CA TYR A 73 3.23 -4.93 12.06
C TYR A 73 1.85 -5.56 11.97
N ILE A 74 1.43 -6.00 10.78
CA ILE A 74 0.09 -6.60 10.62
C ILE A 74 -0.03 -7.95 11.34
N GLU A 75 1.07 -8.71 11.47
CA GLU A 75 1.06 -9.96 12.24
C GLU A 75 0.99 -9.71 13.76
N LYS A 76 1.75 -8.74 14.27
CA LYS A 76 1.90 -8.53 15.73
C LYS A 76 0.86 -7.58 16.32
N GLU A 77 0.64 -6.44 15.70
CA GLU A 77 -0.20 -5.37 16.25
C GLU A 77 -1.66 -5.50 15.82
N ARG A 78 -1.89 -6.17 14.67
CA ARG A 78 -3.22 -6.39 14.10
C ARG A 78 -3.66 -7.85 14.21
N GLU A 79 -2.83 -8.70 14.78
CA GLU A 79 -3.07 -10.13 15.04
C GLU A 79 -3.56 -10.90 13.80
N CYS A 80 -3.16 -10.45 12.60
CA CYS A 80 -3.54 -11.11 11.37
C CYS A 80 -2.84 -12.47 11.28
N SER A 81 -3.60 -13.51 10.94
CA SER A 81 -3.02 -14.83 10.67
C SER A 81 -2.07 -14.76 9.48
N ILE A 82 -1.17 -15.74 9.38
CA ILE A 82 -0.25 -15.88 8.24
C ILE A 82 -1.02 -15.93 6.90
N SER A 83 -2.22 -16.56 6.89
CA SER A 83 -3.04 -16.61 5.69
C SER A 83 -3.54 -15.22 5.29
N THR A 84 -4.04 -14.43 6.24
CA THR A 84 -4.52 -13.05 6.00
C THR A 84 -3.37 -12.11 5.63
N ARG A 85 -2.19 -12.30 6.23
CA ARG A 85 -0.96 -11.56 5.93
C ARG A 85 -0.49 -11.78 4.49
N ASN A 86 -0.74 -12.97 3.92
CA ASN A 86 -0.26 -13.37 2.60
C ASN A 86 -1.35 -13.32 1.49
N VAL A 87 -2.50 -12.70 1.75
CA VAL A 87 -3.57 -12.49 0.74
C VAL A 87 -3.10 -11.58 -0.38
#